data_AF-A0A3G8YMB5-F1
#
_entry.id   AF-A0A3G8YMB5-F1
#
_cell.length_a   1.000
_cell.length_b   1.000
_cell.length_c   1.000
_cell.angle_alpha   90.00
_cell.angle_beta   90.00
_cell.angle_gamma   90.00
#
_symmetry.space_group_name_H-M   'P 1'
#
loop_
_entity.id
_entity.type
_entity.pdbx_description
1 polymer ?
#
loop_
_entity_poly.entity_id
_entity_poly.type
_entity_poly.pdbx_seq_one_letter_code
_entity_poly.pdbx_strand_id
1 'polypeptide(L)'
;MLSQEEKRQILAEETALADAERSEQRRVAHQQAQAAYRAEVRAAQRAGPTRWGWLLAGLVVWAGASAVFLVFRQPAAPDDLSGGVASSALIERCKHELLNQLGQLAAQFPADAEAAQQITANTDGKRWDGWVESSSNFSGRAEFSCQYNPPTDTVEAQIIR
;
A
#
# COMPACT_ATOMS: atom_id res chain seq x y z
N MET A 1 -84.95 33.25 34.03
CA MET A 1 -84.24 32.07 34.56
C MET A 1 -84.00 31.15 33.37
N LEU A 2 -82.74 30.85 33.01
CA LEU A 2 -82.47 29.92 31.90
C LEU A 2 -83.10 28.54 32.20
N SER A 3 -83.67 27.93 31.16
CA SER A 3 -84.18 26.56 31.24
C SER A 3 -83.04 25.57 31.49
N GLN A 4 -83.33 24.43 32.11
CA GLN A 4 -82.30 23.41 32.39
C GLN A 4 -81.62 22.88 31.12
N GLU A 5 -82.30 22.94 29.98
CA GLU A 5 -81.79 22.47 28.69
C GLU A 5 -80.74 23.43 28.11
N GLU A 6 -80.98 24.75 28.17
CA GLU A 6 -80.01 25.75 27.73
C GLU A 6 -78.72 25.70 28.56
N LYS A 7 -78.82 25.43 29.86
CA LYS A 7 -77.64 25.25 30.73
C LYS A 7 -76.80 24.03 30.32
N ARG A 8 -77.43 22.93 29.89
CA ARG A 8 -76.72 21.73 29.43
C ARG A 8 -76.01 21.98 28.11
N GLN A 9 -76.64 22.72 27.20
CA GLN A 9 -76.03 23.07 25.91
C GLN A 9 -74.81 23.97 26.10
N ILE A 10 -74.88 24.98 26.96
CA ILE A 10 -73.75 25.88 27.25
C ILE A 10 -72.59 25.09 27.86
N LEU A 11 -72.86 24.22 28.85
CA LEU A 11 -71.80 23.38 29.44
C LEU A 11 -71.16 22.44 28.41
N ALA A 12 -71.94 21.86 27.50
CA ALA A 12 -71.41 21.02 26.43
C ALA A 12 -70.50 21.82 25.48
N GLU A 13 -70.90 23.03 25.09
CA GLU A 13 -70.12 23.90 24.23
C GLU A 13 -68.81 24.36 24.90
N GLU A 14 -68.86 24.75 26.18
CA GLU A 14 -67.67 25.09 26.96
C GLU A 14 -66.69 23.91 27.08
N THR A 15 -67.19 22.69 27.30
CA THR A 15 -66.33 21.50 27.34
C THR A 15 -65.72 21.17 25.99
N ALA A 16 -66.48 21.34 24.90
CA ALA A 16 -65.98 21.11 23.55
C ALA A 16 -64.87 22.10 23.17
N LEU A 17 -65.01 23.38 23.55
CA LEU A 17 -63.97 24.39 23.35
C LEU A 17 -62.72 24.09 24.18
N ALA A 18 -62.88 23.73 25.46
CA ALA A 18 -61.76 23.39 26.32
C ALA A 18 -60.97 22.15 25.83
N ASP A 19 -61.67 21.15 25.29
CA ASP A 19 -61.03 19.96 24.73
C ASP A 19 -60.35 20.25 23.38
N ALA A 20 -60.92 21.14 22.57
CA ALA A 20 -60.27 21.62 21.34
C ALA A 20 -58.93 22.31 21.66
N GLU A 21 -58.91 23.25 22.61
CA GLU A 21 -57.69 23.95 23.05
C GLU A 21 -56.62 22.98 23.58
N ARG A 22 -57.01 22.01 24.42
CA ARG A 22 -56.08 20.97 24.92
C ARG A 22 -55.51 20.13 23.79
N SER A 23 -56.31 19.80 22.78
CA SER A 23 -55.86 19.01 21.64
C SER A 23 -54.85 19.78 20.79
N GLU A 24 -55.04 21.09 20.62
CA GLU A 24 -54.10 21.96 19.92
C GLU A 24 -52.79 22.12 20.69
N GLN A 25 -52.86 22.36 22.00
CA GLN A 25 -51.67 22.44 22.85
C GLN A 25 -50.84 21.14 22.81
N ARG A 26 -51.49 19.97 22.85
CA ARG A 26 -50.81 18.68 22.69
C ARG A 26 -50.17 18.54 21.32
N ARG A 27 -50.85 18.94 20.26
CA ARG A 27 -50.30 18.91 18.89
C ARG A 27 -49.06 19.80 18.77
N VAL A 28 -49.11 21.02 19.32
CA VAL A 28 -47.97 21.95 19.33
C VAL A 28 -46.79 21.36 20.11
N ALA A 29 -47.04 20.83 21.31
CA ALA A 29 -46.00 20.18 22.13
C ALA A 29 -45.37 18.97 21.41
N HIS A 30 -46.19 18.13 20.76
CA HIS A 30 -45.67 17.01 19.97
C HIS A 30 -44.84 17.46 18.77
N GLN A 31 -45.27 18.51 18.06
CA GLN A 31 -44.52 19.05 16.94
C GLN A 31 -43.17 19.63 17.38
N GLN A 32 -43.14 20.33 18.52
CA GLN A 32 -41.91 20.86 19.11
C GLN A 32 -40.95 19.73 19.51
N ALA A 33 -41.45 18.67 20.15
CA ALA A 33 -40.64 17.52 20.53
C ALA A 33 -40.04 16.81 19.30
N GLN A 34 -40.83 16.64 18.23
CA GLN A 34 -40.33 16.06 16.97
C GLN A 34 -39.29 16.96 16.29
N ALA A 35 -39.48 18.29 16.33
CA ALA A 35 -38.53 19.24 15.78
C ALA A 35 -37.19 19.20 16.53
N ALA A 36 -37.24 19.15 17.87
CA ALA A 36 -36.07 19.01 18.73
C ALA A 36 -35.31 17.70 18.44
N TYR A 37 -36.02 16.57 18.42
CA TYR A 37 -35.44 15.27 18.09
C TYR A 37 -34.75 15.26 16.71
N ARG A 38 -35.41 15.83 15.69
CA ARG A 38 -34.81 15.95 14.34
C ARG A 38 -33.59 16.86 14.32
N ALA A 39 -33.54 17.90 15.16
CA ALA A 39 -32.39 18.78 15.27
C ALA A 39 -31.19 18.05 15.89
N GLU A 40 -31.40 17.28 16.96
CA GLU A 40 -30.36 16.47 17.60
C GLU A 40 -29.79 15.41 16.66
N VAL A 41 -30.65 14.67 15.96
CA VAL A 41 -30.22 13.65 14.99
C VAL A 41 -29.40 14.27 13.86
N ARG A 42 -29.82 15.44 13.34
CA ARG A 42 -29.04 16.14 12.31
C ARG A 42 -27.72 16.69 12.86
N ALA A 43 -27.65 17.12 14.12
CA ALA A 43 -26.41 17.57 14.74
C ALA A 43 -25.43 16.40 14.89
N ALA A 44 -25.91 15.24 15.35
CA ALA A 44 -25.10 14.02 15.45
C ALA A 44 -24.62 13.52 14.09
N GLN A 45 -25.46 13.54 13.05
CA GLN A 45 -25.06 13.15 11.69
C GLN A 45 -24.07 14.13 11.04
N ARG A 46 -24.11 15.43 11.40
CA ARG A 46 -23.12 16.42 10.94
C ARG A 46 -21.81 16.37 11.70
N ALA A 47 -21.76 15.69 12.84
CA ALA A 47 -20.50 15.29 13.47
C ALA A 47 -19.87 14.14 12.64
N GLY A 48 -19.51 14.47 11.39
CA GLY A 48 -18.77 13.57 10.52
C GLY A 48 -17.40 13.23 11.12
N PRO A 49 -16.66 12.28 10.51
CA PRO A 49 -15.35 11.90 10.99
C PRO A 49 -14.48 13.14 11.15
N THR A 50 -14.09 13.44 12.38
CA THR A 50 -13.30 14.61 12.74
C THR A 50 -12.05 14.63 11.87
N ARG A 51 -11.59 15.81 11.45
CA ARG A 51 -10.37 15.94 10.62
C ARG A 51 -9.16 15.16 11.19
N TRP A 52 -9.13 15.02 12.52
CA TRP A 52 -8.18 14.17 13.25
C TRP A 52 -8.25 12.68 12.91
N GLY A 53 -9.44 12.12 12.69
CA GLY A 53 -9.61 10.72 12.28
C GLY A 53 -8.99 10.44 10.90
N TRP A 54 -9.14 11.37 9.95
CA TRP A 54 -8.50 11.27 8.64
C TRP A 54 -6.98 11.43 8.71
N LEU A 55 -6.48 12.35 9.53
CA LEU A 55 -5.05 12.52 9.75
C LEU A 55 -4.42 11.27 10.38
N LEU A 56 -5.06 10.69 11.40
CA LEU A 56 -4.59 9.47 12.05
C LEU A 56 -4.63 8.26 11.10
N ALA A 57 -5.71 8.09 10.34
CA ALA A 57 -5.80 7.04 9.33
C ALA A 57 -4.69 7.17 8.27
N GLY A 58 -4.43 8.39 7.79
CA GLY A 58 -3.33 8.67 6.87
C GLY A 58 -1.96 8.32 7.46
N LEU A 59 -1.72 8.67 8.73
CA LEU A 59 -0.46 8.39 9.42
C LEU A 59 -0.21 6.89 9.59
N VAL A 60 -1.26 6.11 9.92
CA VAL A 60 -1.16 4.64 10.02
C VAL A 60 -0.86 4.00 8.67
N VAL A 61 -1.52 4.45 7.59
CA VAL A 61 -1.25 3.96 6.24
C VAL A 61 0.19 4.27 5.81
N TRP A 62 0.66 5.49 6.07
CA TRP A 62 2.03 5.89 5.74
C TRP A 62 3.07 5.11 6.53
N ALA A 63 2.85 4.92 7.83
CA ALA A 63 3.71 4.12 8.69
C ALA A 63 3.76 2.67 8.20
N GLY A 64 2.61 2.06 7.89
CA GLY A 64 2.53 0.72 7.33
C GLY A 64 3.29 0.59 6.00
N ALA A 65 3.10 1.52 5.07
CA ALA A 65 3.83 1.53 3.80
C ALA A 65 5.34 1.67 3.99
N SER A 66 5.78 2.55 4.91
CA SER A 66 7.19 2.73 5.21
C SER A 66 7.84 1.48 5.83
N ALA A 67 7.12 0.79 6.72
CA ALA A 67 7.59 -0.44 7.33
C ALA A 67 7.71 -1.57 6.29
N VAL A 68 6.71 -1.72 5.42
CA VAL A 68 6.77 -2.67 4.30
C VAL A 68 7.96 -2.34 3.38
N PHE A 69 8.14 -1.08 3.00
CA PHE A 69 9.28 -0.67 2.17
C PHE A 69 10.62 -1.01 2.82
N LEU A 70 10.78 -0.79 4.13
CA LEU A 70 12.01 -1.12 4.84
C LEU A 70 12.25 -2.63 4.96
N VAL A 71 11.20 -3.43 5.14
CA VAL A 71 11.32 -4.91 5.23
C VAL A 71 11.67 -5.52 3.88
N PHE A 72 11.12 -5.00 2.78
CA PHE A 72 11.40 -5.48 1.43
C PHE A 72 12.60 -4.82 0.77
N ARG A 73 13.18 -3.78 1.38
CA ARG A 73 14.42 -3.19 0.91
C ARG A 73 15.57 -4.13 1.20
N GLN A 74 15.99 -4.87 0.17
CA GLN A 74 17.25 -5.60 0.24
C GLN A 74 18.39 -4.60 0.44
N PRO A 75 19.24 -4.75 1.48
CA PRO A 75 20.43 -3.94 1.60
C PRO A 75 21.29 -4.20 0.36
N ALA A 76 21.78 -3.13 -0.28
CA ALA A 76 22.76 -3.26 -1.34
C ALA A 76 23.95 -4.06 -0.78
N ALA A 77 24.32 -5.16 -1.43
CA ALA A 77 25.45 -5.96 -0.99
C ALA A 77 26.69 -5.05 -0.92
N PRO A 78 27.47 -5.08 0.18
CA PRO A 78 28.66 -4.25 0.31
C PRO A 78 29.60 -4.57 -0.85
N ASP A 79 29.88 -3.55 -1.65
CA ASP A 79 30.64 -3.68 -2.88
C ASP A 79 32.14 -3.74 -2.52
N ASP A 80 32.71 -4.94 -2.57
CA ASP A 80 34.12 -5.16 -2.27
C ASP A 80 34.97 -4.89 -3.52
N LEU A 81 36.17 -4.31 -3.33
CA LEU A 81 37.16 -4.05 -4.39
C LEU A 81 38.29 -5.10 -4.42
N SER A 82 38.22 -6.15 -3.61
CA SER A 82 39.18 -7.27 -3.62
C SER A 82 39.40 -7.83 -5.04
N GLY A 83 40.62 -8.07 -5.49
CA GLY A 83 40.83 -8.56 -6.88
C GLY A 83 40.60 -7.50 -7.97
N GLY A 84 40.56 -6.21 -7.64
CA GLY A 84 40.77 -5.10 -8.59
C GLY A 84 39.51 -4.51 -9.25
N VAL A 85 38.32 -5.07 -8.99
CA VAL A 85 37.05 -4.56 -9.52
C VAL A 85 35.93 -4.66 -8.49
N ALA A 86 34.99 -3.71 -8.52
CA ALA A 86 33.78 -3.79 -7.72
C ALA A 86 32.94 -5.03 -8.11
N SER A 87 32.34 -5.72 -7.14
CA SER A 87 31.48 -6.89 -7.42
C SER A 87 30.30 -6.51 -8.31
N SER A 88 29.71 -5.32 -8.10
CA SER A 88 28.64 -4.78 -8.94
C SER A 88 29.10 -4.58 -10.40
N ALA A 89 30.27 -3.97 -10.60
CA ALA A 89 30.84 -3.73 -11.92
C ALA A 89 31.22 -5.04 -12.63
N LEU A 90 31.70 -6.04 -11.89
CA LEU A 90 31.92 -7.39 -12.44
C LEU A 90 30.62 -7.98 -12.96
N ILE A 91 29.56 -7.98 -12.15
CA ILE A 91 28.25 -8.54 -12.54
C ILE A 91 27.72 -7.84 -13.79
N GLU A 92 27.80 -6.51 -13.87
CA GLU A 92 27.32 -5.74 -15.02
C GLU A 92 28.10 -6.09 -16.30
N ARG A 93 29.44 -6.11 -16.23
CA ARG A 93 30.30 -6.47 -17.38
C ARG A 93 30.07 -7.92 -17.82
N CYS A 94 29.97 -8.85 -16.87
CA CYS A 94 29.70 -10.26 -17.15
C CYS A 94 28.32 -10.47 -17.79
N LYS A 95 27.27 -9.83 -17.27
CA LYS A 95 25.93 -9.88 -17.88
C LYS A 95 25.96 -9.34 -19.29
N HIS A 96 26.66 -8.23 -19.53
CA HIS A 96 26.80 -7.65 -20.86
C HIS A 96 27.48 -8.62 -21.84
N GLU A 97 28.60 -9.22 -21.44
CA GLU A 97 29.33 -10.19 -22.27
C GLU A 97 28.49 -11.45 -22.55
N LEU A 98 27.84 -12.02 -21.53
CA LEU A 98 26.95 -13.17 -21.70
C LEU A 98 25.75 -12.85 -22.59
N LEU A 99 25.14 -11.67 -22.44
CA LEU A 99 24.04 -11.23 -23.30
C LEU A 99 24.50 -11.05 -24.75
N ASN A 100 25.72 -10.57 -24.96
CA ASN A 100 26.31 -10.44 -26.29
C ASN A 100 26.51 -11.82 -26.94
N GLN A 101 27.04 -12.78 -26.18
CA GLN A 101 27.18 -14.18 -26.62
C GLN A 101 25.83 -14.86 -26.85
N LEU A 102 24.80 -14.52 -26.06
CA LEU A 102 23.46 -15.11 -26.10
C LEU A 102 22.45 -14.35 -27.00
N GLY A 103 22.87 -13.30 -27.72
CA GLY A 103 21.99 -12.60 -28.65
C GLY A 103 20.88 -11.76 -27.98
N GLN A 104 21.19 -11.10 -26.86
CA GLN A 104 20.44 -10.01 -26.20
C GLN A 104 18.98 -10.25 -25.75
N LEU A 105 18.32 -11.35 -26.14
CA LEU A 105 16.85 -11.35 -26.20
C LEU A 105 16.09 -12.18 -25.16
N ALA A 106 16.72 -13.02 -24.34
CA ALA A 106 15.97 -13.76 -23.30
C ALA A 106 16.86 -14.45 -22.26
N ALA A 107 17.85 -13.77 -21.69
CA ALA A 107 18.67 -14.35 -20.63
C ALA A 107 18.20 -13.85 -19.25
N GLN A 108 17.85 -14.78 -18.37
CA GLN A 108 17.57 -14.52 -16.95
C GLN A 108 18.79 -14.91 -16.12
N PHE A 109 19.22 -13.98 -15.28
CA PHE A 109 20.36 -14.12 -14.37
C PHE A 109 19.86 -14.16 -12.92
N PRO A 110 20.66 -14.68 -11.97
CA PRO A 110 20.35 -14.56 -10.55
C PRO A 110 20.23 -13.09 -10.12
N ALA A 111 19.48 -12.87 -9.05
CA ALA A 111 19.40 -11.56 -8.40
C ALA A 111 20.78 -11.12 -7.91
N ASP A 112 21.04 -9.81 -7.87
CA ASP A 112 22.38 -9.28 -7.55
C ASP A 112 22.89 -9.73 -6.17
N ALA A 113 21.99 -9.91 -5.20
CA ALA A 113 22.35 -10.44 -3.87
C ALA A 113 22.79 -11.91 -3.90
N GLU A 114 22.20 -12.73 -4.78
CA GLU A 114 22.61 -14.13 -5.00
C GLU A 114 23.91 -14.17 -5.81
N ALA A 115 24.02 -13.36 -6.86
CA ALA A 115 25.24 -13.24 -7.66
C ALA A 115 26.44 -12.82 -6.80
N ALA A 116 26.26 -11.87 -5.87
CA ALA A 116 27.31 -11.43 -4.96
C ALA A 116 27.87 -12.57 -4.08
N GLN A 117 27.04 -13.57 -3.72
CA GLN A 117 27.46 -14.73 -2.93
C GLN A 117 28.21 -15.78 -3.77
N GLN A 118 28.11 -15.68 -5.08
CA GLN A 118 28.73 -16.57 -6.06
C GLN A 118 30.05 -16.02 -6.62
N ILE A 119 30.48 -14.85 -6.15
CA ILE A 119 31.74 -14.22 -6.55
C ILE A 119 32.87 -14.68 -5.64
N THR A 120 33.95 -15.15 -6.26
CA THR A 120 35.22 -15.43 -5.60
C THR A 120 36.25 -14.40 -6.03
N ALA A 121 37.09 -13.96 -5.10
CA ALA A 121 38.17 -13.00 -5.35
C ALA A 121 39.51 -13.60 -4.90
N ASN A 122 40.54 -13.45 -5.72
CA ASN A 122 41.90 -13.87 -5.42
C ASN A 122 42.91 -12.81 -5.88
N THR A 123 44.21 -13.11 -5.80
CA THR A 123 45.28 -12.19 -6.24
C THR A 123 45.28 -11.93 -7.74
N ASP A 124 44.72 -12.85 -8.52
CA ASP A 124 44.77 -12.84 -9.98
C ASP A 124 43.51 -12.20 -10.59
N GLY A 125 42.51 -11.87 -9.76
CA GLY A 125 41.30 -11.17 -10.16
C GLY A 125 40.06 -11.57 -9.38
N LYS A 126 38.89 -11.37 -10.01
CA LYS A 126 37.61 -11.84 -9.51
C LYS A 126 36.96 -12.79 -10.50
N ARG A 127 36.18 -13.73 -9.99
CA ARG A 127 35.44 -14.70 -10.79
C ARG A 127 34.03 -14.85 -10.25
N TRP A 128 33.06 -14.85 -11.13
CA TRP A 128 31.66 -15.13 -10.84
C TRP A 128 31.28 -16.45 -11.52
N ASP A 129 30.95 -17.45 -10.70
CA ASP A 129 30.44 -18.73 -11.17
C ASP A 129 28.95 -18.82 -10.85
N GLY A 130 28.11 -18.82 -11.88
CA GLY A 130 26.68 -18.68 -11.72
C GLY A 130 25.89 -19.47 -12.75
N TRP A 131 24.63 -19.11 -12.86
CA TRP A 131 23.71 -19.73 -13.80
C TRP A 131 23.01 -18.67 -14.64
N VAL A 132 22.69 -19.05 -15.87
CA VAL A 132 21.91 -18.24 -16.78
C VAL A 132 20.84 -19.12 -17.41
N GLU A 133 19.61 -18.64 -17.42
CA GLU A 133 18.50 -19.28 -18.12
C GLU A 133 18.26 -18.54 -19.42
N SER A 134 18.20 -19.29 -20.52
CA SER A 134 17.91 -18.74 -21.84
C SER A 134 16.68 -19.43 -22.40
N SER A 135 15.96 -18.76 -23.29
CA SER A 135 15.00 -19.40 -24.20
C SER A 135 15.39 -19.27 -25.67
N SER A 136 16.43 -18.46 -25.98
CA SER A 136 16.92 -18.23 -27.35
C SER A 136 17.97 -19.23 -27.80
N ASN A 137 19.05 -19.46 -27.03
CA ASN A 137 20.16 -20.34 -27.44
C ASN A 137 20.08 -21.77 -26.91
N PHE A 138 19.59 -21.92 -25.69
CA PHE A 138 19.30 -23.19 -25.06
C PHE A 138 17.98 -23.05 -24.31
N SER A 139 17.27 -24.15 -24.07
CA SER A 139 16.04 -24.16 -23.28
C SER A 139 16.34 -24.68 -21.87
N GLY A 140 16.28 -23.81 -20.88
CA GLY A 140 16.49 -24.13 -19.47
C GLY A 140 17.69 -23.38 -18.87
N ARG A 141 18.23 -23.91 -17.77
CA ARG A 141 19.32 -23.30 -16.98
C ARG A 141 20.67 -23.90 -17.39
N ALA A 142 21.65 -23.06 -17.68
CA ALA A 142 23.04 -23.45 -17.90
C ALA A 142 23.95 -22.77 -16.88
N GLU A 143 25.04 -23.45 -16.51
CA GLU A 143 26.08 -22.85 -15.68
C GLU A 143 27.06 -22.04 -16.53
N PHE A 144 27.57 -20.96 -15.97
CA PHE A 144 28.60 -20.13 -16.59
C PHE A 144 29.67 -19.75 -15.57
N SER A 145 30.84 -19.42 -16.12
CA SER A 145 31.95 -18.82 -15.39
C SER A 145 32.32 -17.52 -16.07
N CYS A 146 32.48 -16.47 -15.29
CA CYS A 146 32.93 -15.18 -15.77
C CYS A 146 34.11 -14.68 -14.93
N GLN A 147 35.26 -14.44 -15.55
CA GLN A 147 36.47 -14.01 -14.88
C GLN A 147 36.88 -12.61 -15.31
N TYR A 148 37.23 -11.77 -14.34
CA TYR A 148 37.87 -10.48 -14.54
C TYR A 148 39.38 -10.62 -14.42
N ASN A 149 40.09 -10.05 -15.40
CA ASN A 149 41.53 -10.03 -15.47
C ASN A 149 42.04 -8.59 -15.23
N PRO A 150 42.58 -8.27 -14.03
CA PRO A 150 43.01 -6.91 -13.68
C PRO A 150 44.09 -6.30 -14.60
N PRO A 151 45.11 -7.05 -15.05
CA PRO A 151 46.12 -6.54 -15.99
C PRO A 151 45.58 -6.00 -17.32
N THR A 152 44.49 -6.58 -17.83
CA THR A 152 43.91 -6.21 -19.14
C THR A 152 42.62 -5.42 -19.01
N ASP A 153 42.07 -5.30 -17.80
CA ASP A 153 40.75 -4.74 -17.49
C ASP A 153 39.60 -5.38 -18.32
N THR A 154 39.79 -6.64 -18.72
CA THR A 154 38.82 -7.40 -19.51
C THR A 154 38.08 -8.41 -18.68
N VAL A 155 36.91 -8.80 -19.18
CA VAL A 155 36.08 -9.86 -18.62
C VAL A 155 35.94 -10.95 -19.67
N GLU A 156 36.14 -12.20 -19.27
CA GLU A 156 35.96 -13.36 -20.12
C GLU A 156 34.86 -14.24 -19.52
N ALA A 157 33.77 -14.41 -20.27
CA ALA A 157 32.65 -15.24 -19.88
C ALA A 157 32.58 -16.50 -20.75
N GLN A 158 32.32 -17.64 -20.11
CA GLN A 158 32.16 -18.94 -20.76
C GLN A 158 30.98 -19.70 -20.17
N ILE A 159 30.17 -20.31 -21.04
CA ILE A 159 29.09 -21.23 -20.64
C ILE A 159 29.68 -22.62 -20.48
N ILE A 160 29.51 -23.23 -19.31
CA ILE A 160 30.14 -24.50 -18.92
C ILE A 160 29.29 -25.71 -19.36
N ARG A 161 27.97 -25.50 -19.49
CA ARG A 161 26.91 -26.49 -19.84
C ARG A 161 26.42 -27.34 -18.67
#